data_AF-C5BAA8-F1
#
_entry.id   AF-C5BAA8-F1
#
_cell.length_a   1.000
_cell.length_b   1.000
_cell.length_c   1.000
_cell.angle_alpha   90.00
_cell.angle_beta   90.00
_cell.angle_gamma   90.00
#
_symmetry.space_group_name_H-M   'P 1'
#
loop_
_entity.id
_entity.type
_entity.pdbx_description
1 polymer ?
#
loop_
_entity_poly.entity_id
_entity_poly.type
_entity_poly.pdbx_seq_one_letter_code
_entity_poly.pdbx_strand_id
1 'polypeptide(L)'
;MRWLGLFAPLLLLSACSSAPGHFVRSEEDPVSHSLVYRFDPGIVDRAAMQADALAYCRRHGFDRAHEVGPLKPSATGLTRAAYLCVYQAVRAQVVVKK
;
A
#
# COMPACT_ATOMS: atom_id res chain seq x y z
N MET A 1 -47.02 20.88 -11.47
CA MET A 1 -45.71 20.27 -11.80
C MET A 1 -45.15 19.63 -10.54
N ARG A 2 -45.18 18.28 -10.45
CA ARG A 2 -44.57 17.49 -9.37
C ARG A 2 -43.52 16.60 -10.01
N TRP A 3 -42.28 16.70 -9.53
CA TRP A 3 -41.26 15.65 -9.41
C TRP A 3 -40.12 16.31 -8.61
N LEU A 4 -40.17 16.31 -7.28
CA LEU A 4 -39.61 15.28 -6.40
C LEU A 4 -38.20 14.83 -6.83
N GLY A 5 -37.22 15.60 -6.36
CA GLY A 5 -36.10 15.13 -5.53
C GLY A 5 -35.24 13.98 -6.03
N LEU A 6 -33.95 14.25 -6.22
CA LEU A 6 -32.91 13.25 -5.99
C LEU A 6 -31.75 13.91 -5.23
N PHE A 7 -31.90 13.95 -3.91
CA PHE A 7 -30.81 14.16 -2.96
C PHE A 7 -30.04 12.83 -2.89
N ALA A 8 -28.99 12.69 -3.69
CA ALA A 8 -28.13 11.50 -3.64
C ALA A 8 -27.25 11.59 -2.39
N PRO A 9 -27.30 10.61 -1.46
CA PRO A 9 -26.44 10.61 -0.29
C PRO A 9 -25.02 10.23 -0.73
N LEU A 10 -24.06 11.11 -0.46
CA LEU A 10 -22.63 10.81 -0.49
C LEU A 10 -22.36 9.75 0.59
N LEU A 11 -22.41 8.48 0.19
CA LEU A 11 -21.99 7.34 0.97
C LEU A 11 -20.50 7.51 1.31
N LEU A 12 -20.24 7.86 2.57
CA LEU A 12 -18.93 7.83 3.20
C LEU A 12 -18.36 6.41 3.09
N LEU A 13 -17.46 6.20 2.13
CA LEU A 13 -16.61 5.01 2.02
C LEU A 13 -15.64 4.98 3.22
N SER A 14 -16.11 4.51 4.38
CA SER A 14 -15.21 4.03 5.42
C SER A 14 -14.71 2.65 4.98
N ALA A 15 -13.57 2.64 4.27
CA ALA A 15 -12.85 1.41 4.00
C ALA A 15 -12.35 0.86 5.34
N CYS A 16 -13.11 -0.06 5.94
CA CYS A 16 -12.65 -0.84 7.06
C CYS A 16 -11.60 -1.83 6.53
N SER A 17 -10.35 -1.40 6.44
CA SER A 17 -9.22 -2.27 6.12
C SER A 17 -8.90 -3.13 7.34
N SER A 18 -9.72 -4.16 7.59
CA SER A 18 -9.37 -5.27 8.46
C SER A 18 -8.44 -6.20 7.69
N ALA A 19 -7.15 -5.89 7.65
CA ALA A 19 -6.16 -6.75 7.00
C ALA A 19 -5.73 -7.88 7.96
N PRO A 20 -5.80 -9.16 7.53
CA PRO A 20 -5.16 -10.25 8.25
C PRO A 20 -3.63 -10.05 8.23
N GLY A 21 -2.96 -10.17 9.38
CA GLY A 21 -1.50 -9.97 9.50
C GLY A 21 -1.05 -8.90 10.51
N HIS A 22 -1.96 -8.36 11.32
CA HIS A 22 -1.67 -7.38 12.39
C HIS A 22 -1.03 -6.07 11.90
N PHE A 23 -1.36 -5.64 10.68
CA PHE A 23 -1.02 -4.35 10.12
C PHE A 23 -2.26 -3.67 9.52
N VAL A 24 -2.22 -2.35 9.40
CA VAL A 24 -3.26 -1.55 8.76
C VAL A 24 -2.63 -0.62 7.74
N ARG A 25 -3.15 -0.59 6.51
CA ARG A 25 -2.83 0.45 5.51
C ARG A 25 -3.38 1.78 6.01
N SER A 26 -2.51 2.70 6.37
CA SER A 26 -2.91 4.00 6.94
C SER A 26 -3.01 5.10 5.90
N GLU A 27 -2.12 5.10 4.92
CA GLU A 27 -2.06 6.12 3.87
C GLU A 27 -1.72 5.46 2.52
N GLU A 28 -2.33 5.98 1.47
CA GLU A 28 -2.06 5.63 0.09
C GLU A 28 -1.88 6.94 -0.69
N ASP A 29 -0.73 7.09 -1.35
CA ASP A 29 -0.49 8.23 -2.23
C ASP A 29 -0.53 7.73 -3.69
N PRO A 30 -1.59 8.07 -4.45
CA PRO A 30 -1.73 7.62 -5.83
C PRO A 30 -0.79 8.34 -6.80
N VAL A 31 -0.24 9.52 -6.45
CA VAL A 31 0.71 10.25 -7.30
C VAL A 31 2.08 9.58 -7.23
N SER A 32 2.51 9.24 -6.02
CA SER A 32 3.80 8.60 -5.75
C SER A 32 3.73 7.06 -5.80
N HIS A 33 2.53 6.50 -5.99
CA HIS A 33 2.22 5.07 -5.82
C HIS A 33 2.88 4.47 -4.57
N SER A 34 2.64 5.10 -3.42
CA SER A 34 3.23 4.72 -2.15
C SER A 34 2.17 4.28 -1.14
N LEU A 35 2.57 3.37 -0.25
CA LEU A 35 1.73 2.87 0.84
C LEU A 35 2.43 3.13 2.17
N VAL A 36 1.67 3.51 3.18
CA VAL A 36 2.15 3.52 4.57
C VAL A 36 1.33 2.54 5.38
N TYR A 37 2.03 1.69 6.14
CA TYR A 37 1.45 0.76 7.09
C TYR A 37 1.66 1.24 8.51
N ARG A 38 0.72 0.89 9.39
CA ARG A 38 0.83 0.98 10.85
C ARG A 38 0.71 -0.42 11.44
N PHE A 39 1.62 -0.79 12.32
CA PHE A 39 1.65 -2.13 12.90
C PHE A 39 2.36 -2.18 14.26
N ASP A 40 2.11 -3.25 15.01
CA ASP A 40 2.89 -3.60 16.20
C ASP A 40 4.11 -4.45 15.77
N PRO A 41 5.35 -3.98 15.97
CA PRO A 41 6.53 -4.72 15.52
C PRO A 41 6.74 -6.06 16.24
N GLY A 42 6.12 -6.29 17.39
CA GLY A 42 6.19 -7.54 18.14
C GLY A 42 5.21 -8.62 17.66
N ILE A 43 4.22 -8.26 16.84
CA ILE A 43 3.13 -9.15 16.41
C ILE A 43 2.96 -9.21 14.89
N VAL A 44 3.43 -8.19 14.16
CA VAL A 44 3.26 -8.09 12.70
C VAL A 44 3.93 -9.26 11.96
N ASP A 45 3.23 -9.79 10.96
CA ASP A 45 3.85 -10.59 9.91
C ASP A 45 4.37 -9.67 8.80
N ARG A 46 5.68 -9.39 8.80
CA ARG A 46 6.29 -8.53 7.78
C ARG A 46 6.26 -9.14 6.38
N ALA A 47 6.26 -10.47 6.25
CA ALA A 47 6.19 -11.12 4.95
C ALA A 47 4.79 -10.93 4.33
N ALA A 48 3.74 -11.07 5.15
CA ALA A 48 2.37 -10.76 4.73
C ALA A 48 2.22 -9.28 4.32
N MET A 49 2.81 -8.35 5.09
CA MET A 49 2.79 -6.92 4.78
C MET A 49 3.52 -6.61 3.45
N GLN A 50 4.69 -7.20 3.22
CA GLN A 50 5.44 -7.06 1.97
C GLN A 50 4.69 -7.64 0.77
N ALA A 51 4.01 -8.79 0.94
CA ALA A 51 3.20 -9.42 -0.10
C ALA A 51 1.99 -8.56 -0.45
N ASP A 52 1.34 -7.97 0.55
CA ASP A 52 0.22 -7.04 0.39
C ASP A 52 0.63 -5.75 -0.35
N ALA A 53 1.81 -5.20 -0.02
CA ALA A 53 2.39 -4.07 -0.73
C ALA A 53 2.73 -4.41 -2.20
N LEU A 54 3.31 -5.60 -2.44
CA LEU A 54 3.61 -6.06 -3.79
C LEU A 54 2.33 -6.26 -4.63
N ALA A 55 1.28 -6.82 -4.03
CA ALA A 55 -0.01 -7.01 -4.69
C ALA A 55 -0.62 -5.66 -5.12
N TYR A 56 -0.53 -4.65 -4.26
CA TYR A 56 -0.91 -3.28 -4.62
C TYR A 56 -0.07 -2.76 -5.79
N CYS A 57 1.26 -2.78 -5.69
CA CYS A 57 2.14 -2.28 -6.74
C CYS A 57 1.88 -2.94 -8.11
N ARG A 58 1.63 -4.27 -8.13
CA ARG A 58 1.29 -5.01 -9.35
C ARG A 58 -0.04 -4.58 -9.97
N ARG A 59 -1.06 -4.25 -9.17
CA ARG A 59 -2.32 -3.69 -9.68
C ARG A 59 -2.13 -2.32 -10.34
N HIS A 60 -1.11 -1.58 -9.94
CA HIS A 60 -0.77 -0.26 -10.49
C HIS A 60 0.35 -0.30 -11.55
N GLY A 61 0.72 -1.48 -12.04
CA GLY A 61 1.67 -1.66 -13.14
C GLY A 61 3.13 -1.81 -12.73
N PHE A 62 3.45 -1.72 -11.45
CA PHE A 62 4.81 -1.87 -10.93
C PHE A 62 5.12 -3.34 -10.58
N ASP A 63 6.38 -3.76 -10.66
CA ASP A 63 6.80 -5.14 -10.42
C ASP A 63 7.48 -5.36 -9.05
N ARG A 64 7.71 -4.28 -8.30
CA ARG A 64 8.37 -4.34 -6.99
C ARG A 64 7.74 -3.34 -6.00
N ALA A 65 7.66 -3.76 -4.74
CA ALA A 65 7.39 -2.88 -3.60
C ALA A 65 8.67 -2.75 -2.76
N HIS A 66 9.23 -1.55 -2.72
CA HIS A 66 10.46 -1.25 -1.99
C HIS A 66 10.15 -0.62 -0.64
N GLU A 67 10.57 -1.26 0.46
CA GLU A 67 10.43 -0.68 1.80
C GLU A 67 11.33 0.54 1.94
N VAL A 68 10.72 1.70 2.18
CA VAL A 68 11.40 2.90 2.63
C VAL A 68 11.49 2.78 4.14
N GLY A 69 12.71 2.94 4.67
CA GLY A 69 13.07 2.63 6.05
C GLY A 69 12.14 3.22 7.13
N PRO A 70 12.40 2.88 8.41
CA PRO A 70 11.45 3.11 9.50
C PRO A 70 11.01 4.58 9.59
N LEU A 71 9.70 4.80 9.54
CA LEU A 71 9.09 6.10 9.73
C LEU A 71 8.93 6.42 11.21
N LYS A 72 8.72 7.71 11.52
CA LYS A 72 8.37 8.11 12.89
C LYS A 72 7.12 7.35 13.35
N PRO A 73 7.13 6.74 14.55
CA PRO A 73 5.97 6.03 15.09
C PRO A 73 4.73 6.93 15.13
N SER A 74 3.57 6.30 15.03
CA SER A 74 2.30 6.99 15.15
C SER A 74 2.06 7.50 16.58
N ALA A 75 1.13 8.43 16.76
CA ALA A 75 0.74 8.94 18.07
C ALA A 75 0.25 7.85 19.04
N THR A 76 -0.20 6.71 18.51
CA THR A 76 -0.65 5.55 19.29
C THR A 76 0.48 4.56 19.62
N GLY A 77 1.74 4.92 19.34
CA GLY A 77 2.91 4.07 19.60
C GLY A 77 3.17 2.97 18.56
N LEU A 78 2.28 2.76 17.59
CA LEU A 78 2.48 1.80 16.52
C LEU A 78 3.58 2.26 15.56
N THR A 79 4.39 1.31 15.10
CA THR A 79 5.46 1.54 14.12
C THR A 79 4.84 1.81 12.76
N ARG A 80 5.57 2.58 11.93
CA ARG A 80 5.19 2.88 10.56
C ARG A 80 6.28 2.43 9.58
N ALA A 81 5.87 1.82 8.48
CA ALA A 81 6.74 1.50 7.35
C ALA A 81 6.08 1.99 6.07
N ALA A 82 6.88 2.54 5.16
CA ALA A 82 6.42 2.94 3.83
C ALA A 82 6.93 1.95 2.78
N TYR A 83 6.13 1.74 1.75
CA TYR A 83 6.53 1.03 0.54
C TYR A 83 6.34 1.93 -0.66
N LEU A 84 7.37 2.03 -1.51
CA LEU A 84 7.31 2.67 -2.81
C LEU A 84 7.15 1.61 -3.89
N CYS A 85 6.18 1.81 -4.78
CA CYS A 85 6.09 1.01 -5.98
C CYS A 85 7.13 1.46 -6.99
N VAL A 86 7.98 0.53 -7.42
CA VAL A 86 9.09 0.80 -8.33
C VAL A 86 9.17 -0.28 -9.41
N TYR A 87 9.77 0.09 -10.54
CA TYR A 87 10.12 -0.87 -11.59
C TYR A 87 11.51 -1.46 -11.34
N GLN A 88 11.69 -2.74 -11.65
CA GLN A 88 13.02 -3.28 -11.83
C GLN A 88 13.62 -2.77 -13.14
N ALA A 89 14.89 -2.38 -13.08
CA ALA A 89 15.64 -2.17 -14.31
C ALA A 89 15.81 -3.52 -15.02
N VAL A 90 15.17 -3.69 -16.17
CA VAL A 90 15.40 -4.84 -17.04
C VAL A 90 16.85 -4.76 -17.53
N ARG A 91 17.75 -5.55 -16.96
CA ARG A 91 19.09 -5.74 -17.52
C ARG A 91 18.99 -6.69 -18.69
N ALA A 92 19.17 -6.19 -19.91
CA ALA A 92 19.38 -7.03 -21.06
C ALA A 92 20.66 -7.87 -20.81
N GLN A 93 20.48 -9.18 -20.59
CA GLN A 93 21.59 -10.12 -20.56
C GLN A 93 22.17 -10.16 -21.98
N VAL A 94 23.31 -9.51 -22.19
CA VAL A 94 24.06 -9.67 -23.44
C VAL A 94 24.63 -11.07 -23.41
N VAL A 95 23.95 -12.01 -24.07
CA VAL A 95 24.47 -13.35 -24.31
C VAL A 95 25.63 -13.22 -25.27
N VAL A 96 26.85 -13.16 -24.74
CA VAL A 96 28.07 -13.28 -25.54
C VAL A 96 28.16 -14.73 -26.00
N LYS A 97 27.71 -15.02 -27.22
CA LYS A 97 28.01 -16.29 -27.87
C LYS A 97 29.51 -16.37 -28.11
N LYS A 98 30.13 -17.42 -27.56
CA LYS A 98 31.55 -17.74 -27.70
C LYS A 98 31.79 -18.53 -29.00
#